data_AF-A0A920T8L3-F1
#
_entry.id   AF-A0A920T8L3-F1
#
_cell.length_a   1.000
_cell.length_b   1.000
_cell.length_c   1.000
_cell.angle_alpha   90.00
_cell.angle_beta   90.00
_cell.angle_gamma   90.00
#
_symmetry.space_group_name_H-M   'P 1'
#
loop_
_entity.id
_entity.type
_entity.pdbx_description
1 polymer ?
#
loop_
_entity_poly.entity_id
_entity_poly.type
_entity_poly.pdbx_seq_one_letter_code
_entity_poly.pdbx_strand_id
1 'polypeptide(L)'
;MPRAEAERRIIERFQQPPPGRAAKKVIAEFLEPAKRKAILVRMLGNLSGSAQQRSDEAAIRRYADVILTIDPTNFTQRGMRIQLSLRSGRYQQALTDIDWLLEHQTDVIDVTRLRELRQQVEQAKASQR
;
A
#
# COMPACT_ATOMS: atom_id res chain seq x y z
N MET A 1 -28.56 -4.49 1.05
CA MET A 1 -28.20 -5.76 0.41
C MET A 1 -28.54 -6.90 1.38
N PRO A 2 -29.38 -7.87 0.99
CA PRO A 2 -29.72 -9.03 1.82
C PRO A 2 -28.50 -9.94 2.09
N ARG A 3 -28.47 -10.60 3.26
CA ARG A 3 -27.38 -11.49 3.68
C ARG A 3 -27.10 -12.61 2.68
N ALA A 4 -28.15 -13.26 2.17
CA ALA A 4 -28.01 -14.35 1.20
C ALA A 4 -27.34 -13.89 -0.11
N GLU A 5 -27.63 -12.66 -0.55
CA GLU A 5 -27.00 -12.08 -1.73
C GLU A 5 -25.51 -11.78 -1.46
N ALA A 6 -25.16 -11.32 -0.25
CA ALA A 6 -23.78 -11.09 0.14
C ALA A 6 -22.97 -12.39 0.19
N GLU A 7 -23.51 -13.44 0.81
CA GLU A 7 -22.90 -14.78 0.88
C GLU A 7 -22.66 -15.35 -0.53
N ARG A 8 -23.65 -15.22 -1.43
CA ARG A 8 -23.52 -15.63 -2.83
C ARG A 8 -22.39 -14.89 -3.55
N ARG A 9 -22.34 -13.56 -3.42
CA ARG A 9 -21.27 -12.74 -4.05
C ARG A 9 -19.88 -13.03 -3.49
N ILE A 10 -19.77 -13.48 -2.24
CA ILE A 10 -18.49 -13.91 -1.65
C ILE A 10 -18.01 -15.18 -2.35
N ILE A 11 -18.89 -16.17 -2.52
CA ILE A 11 -18.56 -17.47 -3.11
C ILE A 11 -18.28 -17.37 -4.62
N GLU A 12 -19.02 -16.51 -5.35
CA GLU A 12 -18.84 -16.30 -6.79
C GLU A 12 -17.49 -15.65 -7.17
N ARG A 13 -16.73 -15.12 -6.20
CA ARG A 13 -15.36 -14.60 -6.44
C ARG A 13 -14.32 -15.69 -6.64
N PHE A 14 -14.62 -16.93 -6.26
CA PHE A 14 -13.70 -18.05 -6.39
C PHE A 14 -13.88 -18.70 -7.76
N GLN A 15 -12.76 -18.97 -8.47
CA GLN A 15 -12.77 -19.68 -9.75
C GLN A 15 -13.47 -21.06 -9.65
N GLN A 16 -13.34 -21.72 -8.50
CA GLN A 16 -14.12 -22.90 -8.13
C GLN A 16 -14.79 -22.65 -6.77
N PRO A 17 -16.13 -22.61 -6.70
CA PRO A 17 -16.86 -22.41 -5.45
C PRO A 17 -16.52 -23.49 -4.41
N PRO A 18 -16.08 -23.13 -3.19
CA PRO A 18 -15.81 -24.10 -2.16
C PRO A 18 -17.11 -24.83 -1.74
N PRO A 19 -17.12 -26.16 -1.60
CA PRO A 19 -18.34 -26.90 -1.28
C PRO A 19 -18.66 -26.87 0.22
N GLY A 20 -19.96 -26.92 0.55
CA GLY A 20 -20.50 -27.24 1.87
C GLY A 20 -19.80 -26.53 3.05
N ARG A 21 -19.04 -27.28 3.85
CA ARG A 21 -18.36 -26.77 5.04
C ARG A 21 -17.26 -25.76 4.73
N ALA A 22 -16.59 -25.89 3.58
CA ALA A 22 -15.56 -24.96 3.14
C ALA A 22 -16.14 -23.60 2.77
N ALA A 23 -17.30 -23.56 2.08
CA ALA A 23 -18.03 -22.32 1.82
C ALA A 23 -18.39 -21.58 3.12
N LYS A 24 -18.91 -22.30 4.12
CA LYS A 24 -19.26 -21.70 5.42
C LYS A 24 -18.04 -21.07 6.10
N LYS A 25 -16.88 -21.73 6.04
CA LYS A 25 -15.64 -21.21 6.60
C LYS A 25 -15.18 -19.94 5.88
N VAL A 26 -15.18 -19.95 4.55
CA VAL A 26 -14.84 -18.79 3.72
C VAL A 26 -15.76 -17.60 4.01
N ILE A 27 -17.06 -17.83 4.12
CA ILE A 27 -18.03 -16.78 4.46
C ILE A 27 -17.74 -16.21 5.86
N ALA A 28 -17.51 -17.07 6.86
CA ALA A 28 -17.21 -16.63 8.21
C ALA A 28 -15.94 -15.77 8.26
N GLU A 29 -14.85 -16.24 7.63
CA GLU A 29 -13.57 -15.50 7.54
C GLU A 29 -13.73 -14.17 6.80
N PHE A 30 -14.55 -14.13 5.74
CA PHE A 30 -14.81 -12.89 4.99
C PHE A 30 -15.60 -11.86 5.81
N LEU A 31 -16.49 -12.32 6.68
CA LEU A 31 -17.37 -11.46 7.50
C LEU A 31 -16.77 -11.11 8.88
N GLU A 32 -15.53 -11.54 9.16
CA GLU A 32 -14.82 -11.16 10.38
C GLU A 32 -14.72 -9.63 10.52
N PRO A 33 -14.99 -9.06 11.71
CA PRO A 33 -14.87 -7.62 11.94
C PRO A 33 -13.46 -7.11 11.66
N ALA A 34 -13.36 -6.08 10.82
CA ALA A 34 -12.09 -5.42 10.55
C ALA A 34 -11.54 -4.72 11.81
N LYS A 35 -10.23 -4.84 12.05
CA LYS A 35 -9.55 -4.11 13.12
C LYS A 35 -9.58 -2.61 12.85
N ARG A 36 -9.61 -1.79 13.91
CA ARG A 36 -9.60 -0.31 13.84
C ARG A 36 -8.50 0.22 12.92
N LYS A 37 -7.27 -0.30 13.06
CA LYS A 37 -6.13 0.04 12.20
C LYS A 37 -6.40 -0.26 10.72
N ALA A 38 -6.98 -1.41 10.40
CA ALA A 38 -7.30 -1.80 9.02
C ALA A 38 -8.36 -0.88 8.40
N ILE A 39 -9.37 -0.47 9.19
CA ILE A 39 -10.40 0.49 8.76
C ILE A 39 -9.75 1.83 8.43
N LEU A 40 -8.88 2.36 9.31
CA LEU A 40 -8.21 3.64 9.08
C LEU A 40 -7.33 3.61 7.83
N VAL A 41 -6.50 2.58 7.67
CA VAL A 41 -5.65 2.43 6.48
C VAL A 41 -6.50 2.36 5.21
N ARG A 42 -7.63 1.65 5.22
CA ARG A 42 -8.53 1.60 4.06
C ARG A 42 -9.18 2.94 3.74
N MET A 43 -9.65 3.67 4.75
CA MET A 43 -10.24 5.01 4.55
C MET A 43 -9.21 5.99 4.00
N LEU A 44 -8.00 6.02 4.56
CA LEU A 44 -6.91 6.85 4.07
C LEU A 44 -6.47 6.46 2.65
N GLY A 45 -6.45 5.16 2.34
CA GLY A 45 -6.19 4.66 1.00
C GLY A 45 -7.23 5.14 -0.02
N ASN A 46 -8.52 5.11 0.35
CA ASN A 46 -9.58 5.66 -0.50
C ASN A 46 -9.42 7.17 -0.73
N LEU A 47 -9.11 7.93 0.33
CA LEU A 47 -8.86 9.37 0.23
C LEU A 47 -7.63 9.68 -0.63
N SER A 48 -6.57 8.89 -0.52
CA SER A 48 -5.39 8.96 -1.39
C SER A 48 -5.74 8.69 -2.85
N GLY A 49 -6.59 7.70 -3.13
CA GLY A 49 -7.12 7.45 -4.47
C GLY A 49 -7.92 8.63 -5.03
N SER A 50 -8.80 9.23 -4.22
CA SER A 50 -9.52 10.44 -4.62
C SER A 50 -8.59 11.65 -4.83
N ALA A 51 -7.50 11.76 -4.07
CA ALA A 51 -6.49 12.80 -4.28
C ALA A 51 -5.69 12.57 -5.58
N GLN A 52 -5.36 11.32 -5.92
CA GLN A 52 -4.75 10.95 -7.20
C GLN A 52 -5.62 11.36 -8.39
N GLN A 53 -6.94 11.13 -8.31
CA GLN A 53 -7.89 11.55 -9.36
C GLN A 53 -7.92 13.06 -9.58
N ARG A 54 -7.61 13.85 -8.55
CA ARG A 54 -7.53 15.33 -8.64
C ARG A 54 -6.10 15.85 -8.87
N SER A 55 -5.13 14.95 -9.05
CA SER A 55 -3.70 15.30 -9.13
C SER A 55 -3.19 16.13 -7.94
N ASP A 56 -3.79 15.96 -6.76
CA ASP A 56 -3.44 16.69 -5.53
C ASP A 56 -2.26 16.00 -4.82
N GLU A 57 -1.05 16.25 -5.31
CA GLU A 57 0.17 15.60 -4.81
C GLU A 57 0.40 15.84 -3.31
N ALA A 58 0.07 17.03 -2.82
CA ALA A 58 0.22 17.38 -1.41
C ALA A 58 -0.70 16.52 -0.54
N ALA A 59 -1.95 16.29 -0.96
CA ALA A 59 -2.86 15.39 -0.25
C ALA A 59 -2.39 13.93 -0.32
N ILE A 60 -1.96 13.45 -1.49
CA ILE A 60 -1.44 12.07 -1.64
C ILE A 60 -0.30 11.84 -0.64
N ARG A 61 0.65 12.78 -0.53
CA ARG A 61 1.74 12.69 0.45
C ARG A 61 1.24 12.68 1.89
N ARG A 62 0.34 13.61 2.26
CA ARG A 62 -0.23 13.64 3.61
C ARG A 62 -0.87 12.31 4.00
N TYR A 63 -1.62 11.68 3.09
CA TYR A 63 -2.22 10.38 3.36
C TYR A 63 -1.19 9.26 3.44
N ALA A 64 -0.18 9.25 2.57
CA ALA A 64 0.91 8.27 2.65
C ALA A 64 1.66 8.35 3.99
N ASP A 65 1.98 9.56 4.46
CA ASP A 65 2.64 9.76 5.76
C ASP A 65 1.79 9.24 6.92
N VAL A 66 0.50 9.58 6.97
CA VAL A 66 -0.41 9.11 8.03
C VAL A 66 -0.57 7.59 7.98
N ILE A 67 -0.71 7.00 6.79
CA ILE A 67 -0.78 5.54 6.67
C ILE A 67 0.51 4.91 7.19
N LEU A 68 1.69 5.45 6.89
CA LEU A 68 2.96 4.90 7.37
C LEU A 68 3.18 5.12 8.87
N THR A 69 2.57 6.14 9.48
CA THR A 69 2.53 6.28 10.95
C THR A 69 1.68 5.18 11.59
N ILE A 70 0.54 4.84 10.99
CA ILE A 70 -0.38 3.81 11.49
C ILE A 70 0.14 2.40 11.18
N ASP A 71 0.72 2.24 9.99
CA ASP A 71 1.17 0.98 9.41
C ASP A 71 2.58 1.12 8.79
N PRO A 72 3.64 1.08 9.62
CA PRO A 72 5.01 1.28 9.15
C PRO A 72 5.51 0.20 8.18
N THR A 73 4.85 -0.96 8.16
CA THR A 73 5.15 -2.09 7.28
C THR A 73 4.41 -2.03 5.94
N ASN A 74 3.75 -0.91 5.62
CA ASN A 74 3.00 -0.77 4.38
C ASN A 74 3.90 -0.50 3.17
N PHE A 75 4.36 -1.58 2.54
CA PHE A 75 5.22 -1.56 1.35
C PHE A 75 4.69 -0.65 0.23
N THR A 76 3.39 -0.73 -0.06
CA THR A 76 2.75 0.07 -1.11
C THR A 76 2.87 1.57 -0.84
N GLN A 77 2.61 2.01 0.40
CA GLN A 77 2.72 3.42 0.75
C GLN A 77 4.17 3.93 0.77
N ARG A 78 5.15 3.09 1.12
CA ARG A 78 6.57 3.45 1.00
C ARG A 78 6.97 3.67 -0.46
N GLY A 79 6.57 2.77 -1.36
CA GLY A 79 6.77 2.93 -2.79
C GLY A 79 6.17 4.24 -3.33
N MET A 80 4.93 4.55 -2.94
CA MET A 80 4.27 5.81 -3.27
C MET A 80 5.05 7.03 -2.74
N ARG A 81 5.52 6.99 -1.48
CA ARG A 81 6.27 8.10 -0.88
C ARG A 81 7.65 8.30 -1.50
N ILE A 82 8.31 7.25 -1.96
CA ILE A 82 9.55 7.35 -2.76
C ILE A 82 9.27 8.15 -4.03
N GLN A 83 8.26 7.76 -4.82
CA GLN A 83 7.90 8.45 -6.07
C GLN A 83 7.56 9.93 -5.87
N LEU A 84 6.79 10.25 -4.82
CA LEU A 84 6.47 11.62 -4.44
C LEU A 84 7.73 12.40 -4.02
N SER A 85 8.58 11.78 -3.22
CA SER A 85 9.81 12.41 -2.72
C SER A 85 10.74 12.78 -3.86
N LEU A 86 10.93 11.88 -4.83
CA LEU A 86 11.77 12.12 -6.00
C LEU A 86 11.27 13.29 -6.85
N ARG A 87 9.96 13.35 -7.16
CA ARG A 87 9.37 14.47 -7.92
C ARG A 87 9.57 15.82 -7.23
N SER A 88 9.54 15.83 -5.90
CA SER A 88 9.69 17.04 -5.09
C SER A 88 11.13 17.36 -4.67
N GLY A 89 12.14 16.62 -5.16
CA GLY A 89 13.54 16.81 -4.76
C GLY A 89 13.86 16.43 -3.31
N ARG A 90 12.98 15.70 -2.62
CA ARG A 90 13.18 15.27 -1.22
C ARG A 90 13.99 13.97 -1.14
N TYR A 91 15.22 14.01 -1.65
CA TYR A 91 16.04 12.81 -1.81
C TYR A 91 16.34 12.09 -0.49
N GLN A 92 16.52 12.81 0.62
CA GLN A 92 16.75 12.17 1.92
C GLN A 92 15.56 11.29 2.35
N GLN A 93 14.32 11.74 2.12
CA GLN A 93 13.12 10.97 2.43
C GLN A 93 13.00 9.74 1.51
N ALA A 94 13.30 9.90 0.22
CA ALA A 94 13.34 8.78 -0.72
C ALA A 94 14.36 7.72 -0.30
N LEU A 95 15.58 8.11 0.07
CA LEU A 95 16.62 7.20 0.53
C LEU A 95 16.21 6.44 1.79
N THR A 96 15.61 7.11 2.78
CA THR A 96 15.13 6.45 3.99
C THR A 96 14.10 5.36 3.70
N ASP A 97 13.17 5.60 2.76
CA ASP A 97 12.19 4.58 2.38
C ASP A 97 12.81 3.45 1.55
N ILE A 98 13.74 3.77 0.65
CA ILE A 98 14.47 2.76 -0.14
C ILE A 98 15.29 1.85 0.78
N ASP A 99 16.01 2.42 1.74
CA ASP A 99 16.81 1.67 2.71
C ASP A 99 15.94 0.74 3.54
N TRP A 100 14.79 1.24 4.02
CA TRP A 100 13.84 0.39 4.74
C TRP A 100 13.35 -0.79 3.89
N LEU A 101 13.05 -0.57 2.61
CA LEU A 101 12.61 -1.64 1.70
C LEU A 101 13.74 -2.65 1.40
N LEU A 102 15.00 -2.21 1.35
CA LEU A 102 16.16 -3.08 1.19
C LEU A 102 16.43 -3.94 2.44
N GLU A 103 16.13 -3.41 3.62
CA GLU A 103 16.20 -4.13 4.90
C GLU A 103 15.04 -5.12 5.08
N HIS A 104 13.86 -4.81 4.53
CA HIS A 104 12.62 -5.59 4.70
C HIS A 104 12.19 -6.25 3.39
N GLN A 105 13.04 -7.10 2.81
CA GLN A 105 12.80 -7.67 1.49
C GLN A 105 11.53 -8.53 1.43
N THR A 106 10.84 -8.46 0.30
CA THR A 106 9.71 -9.32 -0.07
C THR A 106 9.98 -9.91 -1.44
N ASP A 107 9.33 -11.02 -1.75
CA ASP A 107 9.37 -11.68 -3.05
C ASP A 107 8.84 -10.80 -4.20
N VAL A 108 8.05 -9.76 -3.89
CA VAL A 108 7.47 -8.84 -4.87
C VAL A 108 8.38 -7.66 -5.24
N ILE A 109 9.48 -7.43 -4.52
CA ILE A 109 10.40 -6.31 -4.78
C ILE A 109 11.65 -6.81 -5.50
N ASP A 110 11.93 -6.23 -6.66
CA ASP A 110 13.22 -6.39 -7.35
C ASP A 110 14.31 -5.62 -6.61
N VAL A 111 15.07 -6.33 -5.77
CA VAL A 111 16.15 -5.78 -4.94
C VAL A 111 17.26 -5.16 -5.80
N THR A 112 17.53 -5.70 -6.98
CA THR A 112 18.56 -5.17 -7.89
C THR A 112 18.15 -3.78 -8.38
N ARG A 113 16.92 -3.65 -8.90
CA ARG A 113 16.37 -2.35 -9.30
C ARG A 113 16.30 -1.36 -8.15
N LEU A 114 15.97 -1.83 -6.94
CA LEU A 114 15.89 -0.95 -5.78
C LEU A 114 17.27 -0.41 -5.35
N ARG A 115 18.33 -1.22 -5.48
CA ARG A 115 19.73 -0.77 -5.26
C ARG A 115 20.19 0.21 -6.33
N GLU A 116 19.86 -0.03 -7.60
CA GLU A 116 20.15 0.90 -8.70
C GLU A 116 19.44 2.25 -8.46
N LEU A 117 18.15 2.22 -8.10
CA LEU A 117 17.41 3.42 -7.74
C LEU A 117 18.10 4.16 -6.60
N ARG A 118 18.49 3.48 -5.53
CA ARG A 118 19.23 4.08 -4.40
C ARG A 118 20.46 4.85 -4.87
N GLN A 119 21.28 4.26 -5.74
CA GLN A 119 22.48 4.89 -6.29
C GLN A 119 22.14 6.15 -7.11
N GLN A 120 21.11 6.09 -7.95
CA GLN A 120 20.65 7.25 -8.72
C GLN A 120 20.20 8.40 -7.81
N VAL A 121 19.49 8.09 -6.72
CA VAL A 121 19.04 9.11 -5.75
C VAL A 121 20.20 9.76 -5.01
N GLU A 122 21.22 8.99 -4.61
CA GLU A 122 22.44 9.56 -3.99
C GLU A 122 23.18 10.49 -4.95
N GLN A 123 23.32 10.11 -6.22
CA GLN A 123 23.94 10.95 -7.24
C GLN A 123 23.15 12.25 -7.44
N ALA A 124 21.83 12.17 -7.60
CA ALA A 124 20.96 13.33 -7.77
C ALA A 124 21.02 14.28 -6.56
N LYS A 125 21.11 13.73 -5.34
CA LYS A 125 21.27 14.50 -4.10
C LYS A 125 22.63 15.21 -4.02
N ALA A 126 23.70 14.57 -4.47
CA ALA A 126 25.03 15.15 -4.50
C ALA A 126 25.12 16.31 -5.51
N SER A 127 24.47 16.19 -6.68
CA SER A 127 24.47 17.22 -7.71
C SER A 127 23.64 18.47 -7.38
N GLN A 128 22.82 18.45 -6.32
CA GLN A 128 22.06 19.61 -5.85
C GLN A 128 22.75 20.40 -4.73
N ARG A 129 23.93 19.97 -4.28
CA ARG A 129 24.77 20.68 -3.30
C ARG A 129 25.79 21.56 -4.00
#